data_AF-A0A7C3H9C8-F1
#
_entry.id   AF-A0A7C3H9C8-F1
#
_cell.length_a   1.000
_cell.length_b   1.000
_cell.length_c   1.000
_cell.angle_alpha   90.00
_cell.angle_beta   90.00
_cell.angle_gamma   90.00
#
_symmetry.space_group_name_H-M   'P 1'
#
loop_
_entity.id
_entity.type
_entity.pdbx_description
1 polymer ?
#
loop_
_entity_poly.entity_id
_entity_poly.type
_entity_poly.pdbx_seq_one_letter_code
_entity_poly.pdbx_strand_id
1 'polypeptide(L)' 'MQKLAVFLLSIVTLTLAANIQAFDYWQTLPKSPIIPPSNPQTAEKIALGKQLFFDTRLSKQGDVSC' A
#
# COMPACT_ATOMS: atom_id res chain seq x y z
N MET A 1 10.42 45.69 25.00
CA MET A 1 10.02 44.33 25.45
C MET A 1 8.81 43.80 24.69
N GLN A 2 7.71 44.56 24.58
CA GLN A 2 6.48 44.09 23.88
C GLN A 2 6.66 43.78 22.39
N LYS A 3 7.42 44.59 21.64
CA LYS A 3 7.72 44.32 20.21
C LYS A 3 8.54 43.04 20.00
N LEU A 4 9.43 42.71 20.95
CA LEU A 4 10.25 41.49 20.93
C LEU A 4 9.38 40.27 21.27
N ALA A 5 8.49 40.38 22.25
CA ALA A 5 7.56 39.31 22.61
C ALA A 5 6.57 38.99 21.47
N VAL A 6 6.04 40.02 20.79
CA VAL A 6 5.17 39.84 19.62
C VAL A 6 5.93 39.19 18.46
N PHE A 7 7.16 39.62 18.20
CA PHE A 7 8.01 39.02 17.16
C PHE A 7 8.31 37.54 17.45
N LEU A 8 8.66 37.20 18.69
CA LEU A 8 8.89 35.82 19.12
C LEU A 8 7.60 34.97 19.03
N LEU A 9 6.45 35.53 19.42
CA LEU A 9 5.16 34.84 19.32
C LEU A 9 4.79 34.56 17.86
N SER A 10 5.04 35.51 16.95
CA SER A 10 4.78 35.33 15.51
C SER A 10 5.66 34.26 14.86
N ILE A 11 6.92 34.12 15.30
CA ILE A 11 7.83 33.06 14.83
C ILE A 11 7.32 31.68 15.30
N VAL A 12 6.92 31.58 16.56
CA VAL A 12 6.37 30.33 17.12
C VAL A 12 5.12 29.88 16.35
N THR A 13 4.19 30.80 16.06
CA THR A 13 3.00 30.49 15.27
C THR A 13 3.32 30.05 13.84
N LEU A 14 4.38 30.60 13.23
CA LEU A 14 4.79 30.22 11.87
C LEU A 14 5.39 28.81 11.83
N THR A 15 6.13 28.40 12.87
CA THR A 15 6.70 27.05 12.97
C THR A 15 5.68 25.95 13.24
N LEU A 16 4.56 26.25 13.92
CA LEU A 16 3.50 25.28 14.19
C LEU A 16 2.64 24.93 12.96
N ALA A 17 2.60 25.81 11.94
CA ALA A 17 1.82 25.61 10.73
C ALA A 17 2.53 24.77 9.65
N ALA A 18 3.84 24.52 9.80
CA ALA A 18 4.65 23.79 8.84
C ALA A 18 4.48 22.27 8.99
N ASN A 19 3.27 21.75 8.77
CA ASN A 19 3.08 20.32 8.53
C ASN A 19 3.48 20.03 7.09
N ILE A 20 4.72 19.55 6.89
CA ILE A 20 5.14 18.98 5.61
C ILE A 20 4.40 17.65 5.44
N GLN A 21 3.21 17.68 4.84
CA GLN A 21 2.59 16.46 4.35
C GLN A 21 3.37 16.02 3.11
N ALA A 22 4.35 15.15 3.31
CA ALA A 22 5.03 14.50 2.21
C ALA A 22 4.00 13.65 1.46
N PHE A 23 3.67 14.06 0.23
CA PHE A 23 2.77 13.33 -0.65
C PHE A 23 3.54 12.15 -1.23
N ASP A 24 3.31 10.96 -0.68
CA ASP A 24 4.05 9.75 -1.05
C ASP A 24 3.32 9.01 -2.18
N TYR A 25 3.63 9.42 -3.41
CA TYR A 25 3.15 8.79 -4.64
C TYR A 25 3.71 7.37 -4.84
N TRP A 26 4.74 6.98 -4.08
CA TRP A 26 5.48 5.74 -4.26
C TRP A 26 5.47 4.92 -2.97
N GLN A 27 4.30 4.36 -2.68
CA GLN A 27 4.16 3.42 -1.57
C GLN A 27 4.97 2.15 -1.82
N THR A 28 5.66 1.67 -0.80
CA THR A 28 6.25 0.33 -0.83
C THR A 28 5.16 -0.73 -0.98
N LEU A 29 5.49 -1.85 -1.62
CA LEU A 29 4.57 -2.98 -1.68
C LEU A 29 4.23 -3.45 -0.24
N PRO A 30 2.94 -3.66 0.09
CA PRO A 30 2.57 -4.19 1.38
C PRO A 30 3.13 -5.61 1.57
N LYS A 31 3.31 -6.02 2.83
CA LYS A 31 3.79 -7.37 3.17
C LYS A 31 2.86 -8.49 2.66
N SER A 32 1.59 -8.17 2.47
CA SER A 32 0.56 -9.09 1.98
C SER A 32 -0.37 -8.36 1.01
N PRO A 33 -0.97 -9.06 0.03
CA PRO A 33 -1.96 -8.47 -0.84
C PRO A 33 -3.24 -8.09 -0.07
N ILE A 34 -4.04 -7.20 -0.65
CA ILE A 34 -5.38 -6.91 -0.16
C ILE A 34 -6.25 -8.17 -0.37
N ILE A 35 -6.82 -8.71 0.71
CA ILE A 35 -7.69 -9.89 0.66
C ILE A 35 -9.14 -9.42 0.56
N PRO A 36 -9.82 -9.61 -0.59
CA PRO A 36 -11.21 -9.20 -0.73
C PRO A 36 -12.12 -10.08 0.15
N PRO A 37 -13.10 -9.51 0.88
CA PRO A 37 -14.01 -10.28 1.72
C PRO A 37 -14.82 -11.34 0.97
N SER A 38 -15.09 -11.12 -0.33
CA SER A 38 -15.80 -12.06 -1.19
C SER A 38 -14.94 -13.23 -1.67
N ASN A 39 -13.61 -13.14 -1.55
CA ASN A 39 -12.70 -14.24 -1.85
C ASN A 39 -11.59 -14.31 -0.80
N PRO A 40 -11.92 -14.76 0.43
CA PRO A 40 -10.94 -14.96 1.47
C PRO A 40 -9.95 -16.04 1.04
N GLN A 41 -8.68 -15.78 1.32
CA GLN A 41 -7.60 -16.73 1.07
C GLN A 41 -7.59 -17.80 2.17
N THR A 42 -7.51 -19.07 1.76
CA THR A 42 -7.21 -20.21 2.64
C THR A 42 -5.98 -20.94 2.10
N ALA A 43 -5.30 -21.71 2.94
CA ALA A 43 -4.11 -22.46 2.51
C ALA A 43 -4.43 -23.40 1.33
N GLU A 44 -5.59 -24.04 1.36
CA GLU A 44 -6.07 -24.98 0.33
C GLU A 44 -6.35 -24.25 -0.98
N LYS A 45 -7.01 -23.08 -0.92
CA LYS A 45 -7.26 -22.26 -2.12
C LYS A 45 -5.97 -21.75 -2.75
N ILE A 46 -5.00 -21.33 -1.94
CA ILE A 46 -3.69 -20.88 -2.43
C ILE A 46 -2.95 -22.04 -3.11
N ALA A 47 -2.91 -23.20 -2.45
CA ALA A 47 -2.26 -24.40 -2.99
C ALA A 47 -2.92 -24.86 -4.31
N LEU A 48 -4.25 -24.91 -4.34
CA LEU A 48 -5.02 -25.24 -5.55
C LEU A 48 -4.77 -24.21 -6.65
N GLY A 49 -4.84 -22.91 -6.34
CA GLY A 49 -4.60 -21.84 -7.31
C GLY A 49 -3.20 -21.92 -7.91
N LYS A 50 -2.18 -22.19 -7.09
CA LYS A 50 -0.80 -22.41 -7.57
C LYS A 50 -0.71 -23.61 -8.50
N GLN A 51 -1.39 -24.72 -8.18
CA GLN A 51 -1.41 -25.88 -9.08
C GLN A 51 -2.04 -25.53 -10.42
N LEU A 52 -3.21 -24.87 -10.40
CA LEU A 52 -3.95 -24.50 -11.61
C LEU A 52 -3.20 -23.49 -12.47
N PHE A 53 -2.43 -22.57 -11.87
CA PHE A 53 -1.62 -21.59 -12.60
C PHE A 53 -0.64 -22.26 -13.57
N PHE A 54 -0.05 -23.39 -13.16
CA PHE A 54 0.92 -24.15 -13.96
C PHE A 54 0.30 -25.38 -14.65
N ASP A 55 -1.03 -25.52 -14.66
CA ASP A 55 -1.70 -26.69 -15.23
C ASP A 55 -1.99 -26.49 -16.73
N THR A 56 -1.12 -27.04 -17.58
CA THR A 56 -1.27 -26.90 -19.04
C THR A 56 -2.53 -27.56 -19.58
N ARG A 57 -3.14 -28.50 -18.84
CA ARG A 57 -4.39 -29.18 -19.23
C ARG A 57 -5.58 -28.23 -19.31
N LEU A 58 -5.46 -27.02 -18.75
CA LEU A 58 -6.47 -25.97 -18.87
C LEU A 58 -6.44 -25.26 -20.23
N SER A 59 -5.37 -25.42 -21.01
CA SER A 59 -5.32 -24.93 -22.39
C SER A 59 -5.91 -25.94 -23.37
N LYS A 60 -6.44 -25.47 -24.51
CA LYS A 60 -7.09 -26.32 -25.53
C LYS A 60 -6.13 -27.38 -26.09
N GLN A 61 -4.86 -27.04 -26.27
CA GLN A 61 -3.84 -27.93 -26.82
C GLN A 61 -3.03 -28.67 -25.73
N GLY A 62 -3.20 -28.32 -24.45
CA GLY A 62 -2.49 -28.96 -23.35
C GLY A 62 -1.03 -28.51 -23.18
N ASP A 63 -0.62 -27.42 -23.84
CA ASP A 63 0.77 -26.96 -23.96
C ASP A 63 1.03 -25.54 -23.43
N VAL A 64 0.00 -24.82 -22.98
CA VAL A 64 0.11 -23.46 -22.42
C VAL A 64 -0.39 -23.43 -20.96
N SER A 65 0.39 -22.80 -20.09
CA SER A 65 -0.04 -22.38 -18.75
C SER A 65 0.22 -20.88 -18.56
N CYS A 66 -0.21 -20.33 -17.41
CA CYS A 66 0.20 -19.00 -16.99
C CYS A 66 1.65 -18.97 -16.49
#